data_AF-A0A935GWL0-F1
#
_entry.id   AF-A0A935GWL0-F1
#
_cell.length_a   1.000
_cell.length_b   1.000
_cell.length_c   1.000
_cell.angle_alpha   90.00
_cell.angle_beta   90.00
_cell.angle_gamma   90.00
#
_symmetry.space_group_name_H-M   'P 1'
#
loop_
_entity.id
_entity.type
_entity.pdbx_description
1 polymer ?
#
loop_
_entity_poly.entity_id
_entity_poly.type
_entity_poly.pdbx_seq_one_letter_code
_entity_poly.pdbx_strand_id
1 'polypeptide(L)'
;MTDIPRPKLTLKKKPAPLATPASDVQKSTPALNKSVESKPPKSPSPSKTEKAAALKAEKEAKRLENIRLGSEAAARKRAQLAQAKPLVAAYFAAKTIITDVVLIDGVAIYHPLAIGTRQRVIAELLALPQCEGISASALNALVSELLHAHTTQEAYQRGLLLLGERVNLDGSVAGTVAPKHKIKAQVWLDRVDITRQ
;
A
#
# COMPACT_ATOMS: atom_id res chain seq x y z
N MET A 1 1.31 12.94 35.42
CA MET A 1 1.04 11.51 35.16
C MET A 1 -0.44 11.36 34.89
N THR A 2 -0.84 11.30 33.63
CA THR A 2 -2.24 11.12 33.22
C THR A 2 -2.36 9.77 32.52
N ASP A 3 -2.87 8.79 33.26
CA ASP A 3 -3.17 7.45 32.77
C ASP A 3 -4.44 7.51 31.90
N ILE A 4 -4.30 7.24 30.61
CA ILE A 4 -5.42 7.11 29.67
C ILE A 4 -5.71 5.61 29.52
N PRO A 5 -6.86 5.08 29.96
CA PRO A 5 -7.14 3.66 29.81
C PRO A 5 -7.43 3.34 28.34
N ARG A 6 -6.78 2.30 27.80
CA ARG A 6 -7.06 1.77 26.45
C ARG A 6 -8.45 1.15 26.39
N PRO A 7 -9.21 1.35 25.28
CA PRO A 7 -10.49 0.68 25.09
C PRO A 7 -10.31 -0.81 24.79
N LYS A 8 -11.05 -1.66 25.53
CA LYS A 8 -11.15 -3.11 25.29
C LYS A 8 -12.03 -3.38 24.07
N LEU A 9 -11.46 -4.03 23.05
CA LEU A 9 -12.18 -4.53 21.89
C LEU A 9 -12.96 -5.80 22.26
N THR A 10 -14.29 -5.73 22.38
CA THR A 10 -15.14 -6.91 22.56
C THR A 10 -15.84 -7.25 21.25
N LEU A 11 -15.46 -8.38 20.65
CA LEU A 11 -16.16 -8.95 19.49
C LEU A 11 -17.54 -9.45 19.94
N LYS A 12 -18.60 -8.77 19.50
CA LYS A 12 -19.99 -9.23 19.72
C LYS A 12 -20.20 -10.56 18.98
N LYS A 13 -20.52 -11.61 19.73
CA LYS A 13 -20.99 -12.91 19.22
C LYS A 13 -22.24 -12.72 18.36
N LYS A 14 -22.24 -13.33 17.17
CA LYS A 14 -23.46 -13.55 16.36
C LYS A 14 -24.43 -14.50 17.11
N PRO A 15 -25.75 -14.30 17.05
CA PRO A 15 -26.72 -15.23 17.61
C PRO A 15 -26.80 -16.52 16.79
N ALA A 16 -27.03 -17.64 17.47
CA ALA A 16 -27.31 -18.96 16.87
C ALA A 16 -28.73 -19.01 16.27
N PRO A 17 -28.98 -19.82 15.23
CA PRO A 17 -30.33 -20.03 14.70
C PRO A 17 -31.14 -20.97 15.59
N LEU A 18 -32.41 -20.61 15.80
CA LEU A 18 -33.44 -21.32 16.57
C LEU A 18 -33.84 -22.67 15.94
N ALA A 19 -34.39 -23.54 16.79
CA ALA A 19 -34.78 -24.92 16.52
C ALA A 19 -36.26 -25.09 16.06
N THR A 20 -36.49 -26.27 15.44
CA THR A 20 -37.73 -27.12 15.38
C THR A 20 -38.91 -26.67 14.48
N PRO A 21 -39.81 -27.58 13.98
CA PRO A 21 -40.24 -28.91 14.50
C PRO A 21 -40.19 -30.10 13.49
N ALA A 22 -39.91 -31.34 13.92
CA ALA A 22 -40.83 -32.42 14.34
C ALA A 22 -41.82 -32.92 13.26
N SER A 23 -41.64 -34.16 12.82
CA SER A 23 -42.70 -35.00 12.26
C SER A 23 -42.59 -36.41 12.84
N ASP A 24 -43.78 -36.94 13.10
CA ASP A 24 -44.19 -38.02 13.98
C ASP A 24 -44.39 -39.29 13.15
N VAL A 25 -43.80 -40.44 13.53
CA VAL A 25 -44.28 -41.78 13.10
C VAL A 25 -44.05 -42.83 14.19
N GLN A 26 -45.17 -43.17 14.82
CA GLN A 26 -45.61 -44.42 15.46
C GLN A 26 -44.65 -45.64 15.54
N LYS A 27 -44.34 -45.99 16.79
CA LYS A 27 -44.66 -47.23 17.54
C LYS A 27 -44.83 -48.55 16.76
N SER A 28 -43.93 -49.51 17.00
CA SER A 28 -44.23 -50.95 17.15
C SER A 28 -43.05 -51.70 17.79
N THR A 29 -43.31 -52.33 18.94
CA THR A 29 -42.52 -53.43 19.55
C THR A 29 -43.41 -54.67 19.49
N PRO A 30 -42.89 -55.91 19.37
CA PRO A 30 -42.33 -56.57 20.57
C PRO A 30 -41.23 -57.65 20.36
N ALA A 31 -40.59 -57.95 21.51
CA ALA A 31 -40.02 -59.22 21.98
C ALA A 31 -38.71 -59.81 21.40
N LEU A 32 -37.68 -59.68 22.24
CA LEU A 32 -36.79 -60.73 22.76
C LEU A 32 -35.99 -61.58 21.75
N ASN A 33 -34.71 -61.23 21.59
CA ASN A 33 -33.65 -62.23 21.55
C ASN A 33 -32.33 -61.64 22.10
N LYS A 34 -31.76 -62.32 23.10
CA LYS A 34 -30.38 -62.13 23.54
C LYS A 34 -29.47 -62.39 22.35
N SER A 35 -28.73 -61.38 21.90
CA SER A 35 -27.55 -61.59 21.09
C SER A 35 -26.46 -60.64 21.55
N VAL A 36 -25.29 -61.25 21.70
CA VAL A 36 -24.07 -60.71 22.27
C VAL A 36 -23.63 -59.47 21.51
N GLU A 37 -23.36 -58.42 22.28
CA GLU A 37 -22.82 -57.16 21.85
C GLU A 37 -21.42 -57.37 21.23
N SER A 38 -21.31 -57.15 19.92
CA SER A 38 -20.03 -56.83 19.27
C SER A 38 -20.17 -55.45 18.61
N LYS A 39 -20.05 -54.40 19.43
CA LYS A 39 -19.82 -53.05 18.90
C LYS A 39 -18.54 -53.08 18.04
N PRO A 40 -18.53 -52.47 16.85
CA PRO A 40 -17.30 -52.32 16.08
C PRO A 40 -16.27 -51.56 16.94
N PRO A 41 -14.97 -51.88 16.81
CA PRO A 41 -13.94 -51.24 17.62
C PRO A 41 -14.05 -49.72 17.44
N LYS A 42 -14.22 -49.01 18.56
CA LYS A 42 -14.07 -47.55 18.60
C LYS A 42 -12.71 -47.23 18.00
N SER A 43 -12.71 -46.53 16.87
CA SER A 43 -11.51 -45.92 16.31
C SER A 43 -10.81 -45.13 17.45
N PRO A 44 -9.49 -45.29 17.62
CA PRO A 44 -8.78 -44.60 18.69
C PRO A 44 -9.03 -43.11 18.52
N SER A 45 -9.59 -42.49 19.56
CA SER A 45 -9.75 -41.04 19.58
C SER A 45 -8.35 -40.44 19.52
N PRO A 46 -8.07 -39.52 18.58
CA PRO A 46 -6.72 -39.02 18.40
C PRO A 46 -6.21 -38.44 19.71
N SER A 47 -5.06 -38.94 20.14
CA SER A 47 -4.40 -38.56 21.38
C SER A 47 -4.23 -37.04 21.44
N LYS A 48 -4.19 -36.45 22.65
CA LYS A 48 -3.91 -35.00 22.80
C LYS A 48 -2.63 -34.58 22.06
N THR A 49 -1.68 -35.50 21.92
CA THR A 49 -0.42 -35.34 21.19
C THR A 49 -0.63 -35.28 19.67
N GLU A 50 -1.46 -36.14 19.08
CA GLU A 50 -1.81 -36.09 17.65
C GLU A 50 -2.60 -34.83 17.30
N LYS A 51 -3.51 -34.38 18.17
CA LYS A 51 -4.22 -33.10 17.98
C LYS A 51 -3.27 -31.90 18.01
N ALA A 52 -2.26 -31.92 18.87
CA ALA A 52 -1.24 -30.88 18.95
C ALA A 52 -0.30 -30.89 17.73
N ALA A 53 0.06 -32.08 17.22
CA ALA A 53 0.86 -32.24 16.01
C ALA A 53 0.09 -31.77 14.76
N ALA A 54 -1.19 -32.15 14.63
CA ALA A 54 -2.05 -31.70 13.54
C ALA A 54 -2.23 -30.17 13.54
N LEU A 55 -2.41 -29.55 14.71
CA LEU A 55 -2.52 -28.10 14.83
C LEU A 55 -1.22 -27.38 14.47
N LYS A 56 -0.05 -27.96 14.78
CA LYS A 56 1.26 -27.41 14.37
C LYS A 56 1.45 -27.52 12.86
N ALA A 57 1.13 -28.68 12.27
CA ALA A 57 1.21 -28.90 10.83
C ALA A 57 0.27 -27.96 10.05
N GLU A 58 -0.96 -27.74 10.53
CA GLU A 58 -1.90 -26.81 9.90
C GLU A 58 -1.40 -25.36 9.96
N LYS A 59 -0.81 -24.93 11.09
CA LYS A 59 -0.20 -23.60 11.22
C LYS A 59 1.01 -23.43 10.30
N GLU A 60 1.83 -24.46 10.16
CA GLU A 60 2.99 -24.45 9.27
C GLU A 60 2.58 -24.42 7.80
N ALA A 61 1.58 -25.22 7.41
CA ALA A 61 1.00 -25.19 6.08
C ALA A 61 0.42 -23.80 5.73
N LYS A 62 -0.32 -23.18 6.67
CA LYS A 62 -0.82 -21.81 6.51
C LYS A 62 0.31 -20.78 6.38
N ARG A 63 1.40 -20.95 7.12
CA ARG A 63 2.57 -20.07 7.02
C ARG A 63 3.24 -20.20 5.65
N LEU A 64 3.45 -21.41 5.16
CA LEU A 64 4.04 -21.68 3.85
C LEU A 64 3.17 -21.12 2.72
N GLU A 65 1.85 -21.28 2.80
CA GLU A 65 0.93 -20.72 1.81
C GLU A 65 0.94 -19.19 1.82
N ASN A 66 0.98 -18.56 3.00
CA ASN A 66 1.11 -17.09 3.09
C ASN A 66 2.45 -16.60 2.49
N ILE A 67 3.55 -17.34 2.70
CA ILE A 67 4.84 -17.02 2.08
C ILE A 67 4.73 -17.12 0.55
N ARG A 68 4.09 -18.18 0.04
CA ARG A 68 3.88 -18.38 -1.40
C ARG A 68 3.08 -17.23 -2.01
N LEU A 69 1.91 -16.92 -1.44
CA LEU A 69 1.05 -15.81 -1.89
C LEU A 69 1.77 -14.46 -1.82
N GLY A 70 2.55 -14.22 -0.76
CA GLY A 70 3.36 -13.02 -0.63
C GLY A 70 4.45 -12.91 -1.70
N SER A 71 5.12 -14.03 -2.03
CA SER A 71 6.14 -14.07 -3.08
C SER A 71 5.55 -13.80 -4.47
N GLU A 72 4.36 -14.33 -4.75
CA GLU A 72 3.66 -14.12 -6.01
C GLU A 72 3.19 -12.67 -6.16
N ALA A 73 2.59 -12.10 -5.10
CA ALA A 73 2.21 -10.70 -5.09
C ALA A 73 3.42 -9.76 -5.27
N ALA A 74 4.54 -10.09 -4.63
CA ALA A 74 5.79 -9.34 -4.77
C ALA A 74 6.36 -9.44 -6.20
N ALA A 75 6.32 -10.62 -6.82
CA ALA A 75 6.74 -10.82 -8.20
C ALA A 75 5.87 -10.01 -9.18
N ARG A 76 4.55 -10.06 -9.02
CA ARG A 76 3.61 -9.25 -9.82
C ARG A 76 3.87 -7.76 -9.67
N LYS A 77 4.08 -7.28 -8.44
CA LYS A 77 4.43 -5.87 -8.17
C LYS A 77 5.75 -5.48 -8.85
N ARG A 78 6.79 -6.32 -8.77
CA ARG A 78 8.08 -6.05 -9.44
C ARG A 78 7.92 -5.99 -10.96
N ALA A 79 7.16 -6.92 -11.55
CA ALA A 79 6.89 -6.90 -12.99
C ALA A 79 6.17 -5.61 -13.42
N GLN A 80 5.14 -5.20 -12.69
CA GLN A 80 4.41 -3.94 -12.91
C GLN A 80 5.31 -2.71 -12.80
N LEU A 81 6.19 -2.66 -11.80
CA LEU A 81 7.16 -1.57 -11.66
C LEU A 81 8.21 -1.58 -12.78
N ALA A 82 8.70 -2.76 -13.18
CA ALA A 82 9.68 -2.89 -14.25
C ALA A 82 9.11 -2.41 -15.60
N GLN A 83 7.83 -2.71 -15.88
CA GLN A 83 7.14 -2.23 -17.07
C GLN A 83 6.90 -0.72 -17.02
N ALA A 84 6.49 -0.17 -15.88
CA ALA A 84 6.17 1.24 -15.73
C ALA A 84 7.41 2.15 -15.72
N LYS A 85 8.53 1.69 -15.19
CA LYS A 85 9.76 2.48 -14.99
C LYS A 85 10.24 3.22 -16.25
N PRO A 86 10.44 2.58 -17.42
CA PRO A 86 10.90 3.30 -18.61
C PRO A 86 9.90 4.35 -19.11
N LEU A 87 8.59 4.08 -18.98
CA LEU A 87 7.54 5.02 -19.41
C LEU A 87 7.50 6.27 -18.54
N VAL A 88 7.57 6.09 -17.22
CA VAL A 88 7.64 7.22 -16.28
C VAL A 88 8.92 8.01 -16.49
N ALA A 89 10.07 7.33 -16.66
CA ALA A 89 11.34 8.02 -16.91
C ALA A 89 11.30 8.84 -18.22
N ALA A 90 10.79 8.25 -19.30
CA ALA A 90 10.63 8.95 -20.58
C ALA A 90 9.69 10.16 -20.48
N TYR A 91 8.58 10.02 -19.75
CA TYR A 91 7.67 11.13 -19.48
C TYR A 91 8.39 12.29 -18.79
N PHE A 92 9.14 12.03 -17.71
CA PHE A 92 9.86 13.08 -16.99
C PHE A 92 10.95 13.73 -17.84
N ALA A 93 11.68 12.95 -18.62
CA ALA A 93 12.72 13.46 -19.53
C ALA A 93 12.13 14.36 -20.64
N ALA A 94 10.89 14.10 -21.06
CA ALA A 94 10.22 14.91 -22.08
C ALA A 94 9.54 16.18 -21.53
N LYS A 95 9.37 16.31 -20.21
CA LYS A 95 8.71 17.47 -19.60
C LYS A 95 9.73 18.56 -19.28
N THR A 96 9.86 19.49 -20.22
CA THR A 96 10.75 20.66 -20.12
C THR A 96 10.62 21.40 -18.79
N ILE A 97 9.41 21.62 -18.29
CA ILE A 97 9.20 22.32 -17.01
C ILE A 97 9.83 21.63 -15.79
N ILE A 98 10.12 20.33 -15.89
CA ILE A 98 10.78 19.54 -14.84
C ILE A 98 12.30 19.51 -15.05
N THR A 99 12.77 19.58 -16.29
CA THR A 99 14.19 19.45 -16.64
C THR A 99 14.91 20.80 -16.78
N ASP A 100 14.19 21.84 -17.17
CA ASP A 100 14.76 23.13 -17.51
C ASP A 100 15.01 23.97 -16.26
N VAL A 101 16.15 24.66 -16.29
CA VAL A 101 16.55 25.61 -15.25
C VAL A 101 16.40 27.04 -15.76
N VAL A 102 15.99 27.93 -14.88
CA VAL A 102 16.00 29.37 -15.09
C VAL A 102 17.17 29.95 -14.34
N LEU A 103 17.84 30.94 -14.94
CA LEU A 103 18.90 31.70 -14.28
C LEU A 103 18.31 32.96 -13.66
N ILE A 104 18.40 33.06 -12.33
CA ILE A 104 18.06 34.28 -11.57
C ILE A 104 19.33 34.70 -10.82
N ASP A 105 19.81 35.91 -11.09
CA ASP A 105 21.03 36.46 -10.49
C ASP A 105 22.26 35.51 -10.59
N GLY A 106 22.39 34.81 -11.72
CA GLY A 106 23.46 33.84 -11.97
C GLY A 106 23.26 32.47 -11.30
N VAL A 107 22.15 32.24 -10.60
CA VAL A 107 21.81 30.98 -9.96
C VAL A 107 20.85 30.18 -10.83
N ALA A 108 21.24 28.96 -11.21
CA ALA A 108 20.36 28.02 -11.91
C ALA A 108 19.36 27.40 -10.93
N ILE A 109 18.07 27.61 -11.17
CA ILE A 109 16.96 27.15 -10.33
C ILE A 109 15.87 26.46 -11.15
N TYR A 110 15.15 25.53 -10.53
CA TYR A 110 13.95 24.95 -11.13
C TYR A 110 12.70 25.75 -10.76
N HIS A 111 11.68 25.66 -11.61
CA HIS A 111 10.37 26.25 -11.32
C HIS A 111 9.65 25.49 -10.19
N PRO A 112 9.04 26.19 -9.22
CA PRO A 112 8.15 25.57 -8.24
C PRO A 112 6.95 24.92 -8.93
N LEU A 113 6.76 23.62 -8.73
CA LEU A 113 5.63 22.91 -9.33
C LEU A 113 4.31 23.20 -8.60
N ALA A 114 3.21 23.17 -9.34
CA ALA A 114 1.85 23.28 -8.83
C ALA A 114 1.57 22.24 -7.74
N ILE A 115 0.71 22.61 -6.77
CA ILE A 115 0.22 21.63 -5.79
C ILE A 115 -0.64 20.60 -6.52
N GLY A 116 -0.45 19.31 -6.22
CA GLY A 116 -1.16 18.23 -6.90
C GLY A 116 -0.50 17.76 -8.21
N THR A 117 0.70 18.26 -8.55
CA THR A 117 1.44 17.84 -9.75
C THR A 117 1.58 16.32 -9.84
N ARG A 118 1.81 15.61 -8.73
CA ARG A 118 1.86 14.14 -8.72
C ARG A 118 0.61 13.50 -9.31
N GLN A 119 -0.59 13.93 -8.86
CA GLN A 119 -1.86 13.40 -9.36
C GLN A 119 -2.04 13.72 -10.84
N ARG A 120 -1.61 14.91 -11.28
CA ARG A 120 -1.68 15.31 -12.69
C ARG A 120 -0.78 14.45 -13.57
N VAL A 121 0.47 14.21 -13.16
CA VAL A 121 1.39 13.30 -13.85
C VAL A 121 0.79 11.90 -13.97
N ILE A 122 0.23 11.35 -12.87
CA ILE A 122 -0.38 10.01 -12.90
C ILE A 122 -1.57 9.98 -13.87
N ALA A 123 -2.42 11.00 -13.87
CA ALA A 123 -3.56 11.09 -14.80
C ALA A 123 -3.12 11.19 -16.26
N GLU A 124 -2.10 12.01 -16.56
CA GLU A 124 -1.53 12.10 -17.91
C GLU A 124 -0.91 10.78 -18.37
N LEU A 125 -0.16 10.09 -17.49
CA LEU A 125 0.42 8.78 -17.80
C LEU A 125 -0.65 7.73 -18.07
N LEU A 126 -1.71 7.68 -17.24
CA LEU A 126 -2.82 6.73 -17.44
C LEU A 126 -3.61 6.99 -18.74
N ALA A 127 -3.55 8.20 -19.28
CA ALA A 127 -4.16 8.52 -20.58
C ALA A 127 -3.30 8.08 -21.78
N LEU A 128 -2.03 7.70 -21.57
CA LEU A 128 -1.15 7.23 -22.63
C LEU A 128 -1.47 5.77 -22.99
N PRO A 129 -1.59 5.43 -24.29
CA PRO A 129 -1.80 4.05 -24.73
C PRO A 129 -0.70 3.10 -24.24
N GLN A 130 0.54 3.58 -24.11
CA GLN A 130 1.66 2.75 -23.64
C GLN A 130 1.55 2.35 -22.17
N CYS A 131 0.68 3.02 -21.39
CA CYS A 131 0.43 2.71 -19.98
C CYS A 131 -0.80 1.82 -19.78
N GLU A 132 -1.41 1.30 -20.85
CA GLU A 132 -2.53 0.37 -20.74
C GLU A 132 -2.12 -0.87 -19.91
N GLY A 133 -2.98 -1.24 -18.94
CA GLY A 133 -2.73 -2.36 -18.03
C GLY A 133 -1.73 -2.09 -16.90
N ILE A 134 -1.14 -0.89 -16.83
CA ILE A 134 -0.26 -0.51 -15.72
C ILE A 134 -1.10 -0.04 -14.53
N SER A 135 -0.82 -0.62 -13.35
CA SER A 135 -1.53 -0.22 -12.14
C SER A 135 -1.19 1.21 -11.70
N ALA A 136 -2.22 1.97 -11.30
CA ALA A 136 -2.04 3.31 -10.72
C ALA A 136 -1.12 3.31 -9.48
N SER A 137 -1.07 2.20 -8.73
CA SER A 137 -0.16 2.03 -7.59
C SER A 137 1.31 2.01 -8.03
N ALA A 138 1.64 1.31 -9.12
CA ALA A 138 2.99 1.27 -9.67
C ALA A 138 3.43 2.66 -10.17
N LEU A 139 2.55 3.35 -10.92
CA LEU A 139 2.80 4.73 -11.36
C LEU A 139 3.01 5.66 -10.17
N ASN A 140 2.13 5.60 -9.16
CA ASN A 140 2.24 6.46 -7.99
C ASN A 140 3.57 6.27 -7.24
N ALA A 141 4.05 5.03 -7.11
CA ALA A 141 5.34 4.76 -6.48
C ALA A 141 6.49 5.44 -7.24
N LEU A 142 6.59 5.21 -8.55
CA LEU A 142 7.67 5.74 -9.40
C LEU A 142 7.61 7.27 -9.54
N VAL A 143 6.41 7.83 -9.77
CA VAL A 143 6.22 9.28 -9.88
C VAL A 143 6.56 9.97 -8.55
N SER A 144 6.19 9.38 -7.42
CA SER A 144 6.55 9.92 -6.10
C SER A 144 8.06 9.92 -5.89
N GLU A 145 8.75 8.84 -6.28
CA GLU A 145 10.20 8.73 -6.18
C GLU A 145 10.91 9.81 -7.01
N LEU A 146 10.54 9.97 -8.29
CA LEU A 146 11.15 10.96 -9.18
C LEU A 146 10.83 12.40 -8.77
N LEU A 147 9.59 12.72 -8.42
CA LEU A 147 9.24 14.05 -7.92
C LEU A 147 9.95 14.34 -6.60
N HIS A 148 10.11 13.34 -5.72
CA HIS A 148 10.86 13.54 -4.50
C HIS A 148 12.32 13.87 -4.81
N ALA A 149 12.98 13.07 -5.65
CA ALA A 149 14.36 13.29 -6.07
C ALA A 149 14.58 14.64 -6.77
N HIS A 150 13.59 15.13 -7.52
CA HIS A 150 13.63 16.46 -8.15
C HIS A 150 13.43 17.57 -7.12
N THR A 151 12.39 17.46 -6.28
CA THR A 151 12.02 18.52 -5.33
C THR A 151 12.97 18.66 -4.15
N THR A 152 13.83 17.67 -3.87
CA THR A 152 14.90 17.78 -2.86
C THR A 152 16.20 18.33 -3.41
N GLN A 153 16.29 18.65 -4.71
CA GLN A 153 17.48 19.29 -5.25
C GLN A 153 17.63 20.72 -4.73
N GLU A 154 18.87 21.14 -4.51
CA GLU A 154 19.20 22.48 -4.04
C GLU A 154 18.63 23.55 -4.98
N ALA A 155 18.77 23.36 -6.29
CA ALA A 155 18.22 24.24 -7.32
C ALA A 155 16.69 24.40 -7.22
N TYR A 156 15.97 23.35 -6.82
CA TYR A 156 14.52 23.42 -6.62
C TYR A 156 14.16 24.17 -5.34
N GLN A 157 14.92 23.93 -4.26
CA GLN A 157 14.73 24.62 -2.98
C GLN A 157 15.01 26.13 -3.11
N ARG A 158 16.06 26.50 -3.86
CA ARG A 158 16.31 27.91 -4.24
C ARG A 158 15.18 28.48 -5.10
N GLY A 159 14.65 27.67 -6.03
CA GLY A 159 13.44 27.99 -6.79
C GLY A 159 12.26 28.40 -5.91
N LEU A 160 11.99 27.69 -4.81
CA LEU A 160 10.92 28.05 -3.87
C LEU A 160 11.13 29.40 -3.18
N LEU A 161 12.38 29.82 -2.96
CA LEU A 161 12.69 31.09 -2.32
C LEU A 161 12.56 32.26 -3.29
N LEU A 162 13.21 32.12 -4.44
CA LEU A 162 13.40 33.16 -5.45
C LEU A 162 12.16 33.35 -6.33
N LEU A 163 11.47 32.27 -6.68
CA LEU A 163 10.29 32.32 -7.52
C LEU A 163 9.02 32.41 -6.65
N GLY A 164 8.18 33.40 -6.94
CA GLY A 164 6.92 33.63 -6.22
C GLY A 164 5.78 32.74 -6.68
N GLU A 165 5.82 32.30 -7.93
CA GLU A 165 4.74 31.56 -8.60
C GLU A 165 5.02 30.06 -8.64
N ARG A 166 3.95 29.29 -8.70
CA ARG A 166 4.00 27.87 -9.05
C ARG A 166 3.51 27.68 -10.47
N VAL A 167 4.02 26.65 -11.14
CA VAL A 167 3.68 26.36 -12.53
C VAL A 167 3.12 24.95 -12.66
N ASN A 168 2.14 24.81 -13.54
CA ASN A 168 1.63 23.54 -14.01
C ASN A 168 2.62 22.86 -14.96
N LEU A 169 2.33 21.61 -15.32
CA LEU A 169 3.14 20.82 -16.26
C LEU A 169 3.13 21.37 -17.71
N ASP A 170 2.18 22.25 -18.01
CA ASP A 170 2.03 22.97 -19.29
C ASP A 170 2.68 24.38 -19.25
N GLY A 171 3.33 24.75 -18.14
CA GLY A 171 3.95 26.06 -17.95
C GLY A 171 3.01 27.17 -17.48
N SER A 172 1.70 26.92 -17.40
CA SER A 172 0.75 27.92 -16.88
C SER A 172 0.93 28.15 -15.38
N VAL A 173 0.70 29.40 -14.93
CA VAL A 173 0.75 29.75 -13.51
C VAL A 173 -0.38 29.07 -12.74
N ALA A 174 -0.02 28.49 -11.58
CA ALA A 174 -0.86 27.63 -10.76
C ALA A 174 -0.74 27.98 -9.27
N GLY A 175 -1.01 29.24 -8.95
CA GLY A 175 -0.90 29.78 -7.60
C GLY A 175 0.51 30.20 -7.22
N THR A 176 0.74 30.44 -5.94
CA THR A 176 1.98 31.02 -5.43
C THR A 176 2.68 30.14 -4.39
N VAL A 177 3.97 30.38 -4.19
CA VAL A 177 4.73 29.72 -3.13
C VAL A 177 4.39 30.34 -1.78
N ALA A 178 3.56 29.63 -1.01
CA ALA A 178 3.18 30.06 0.33
C ALA A 178 4.40 30.29 1.25
N PRO A 179 4.37 31.27 2.18
CA PRO A 179 5.50 31.60 3.07
C PRO A 179 6.04 30.41 3.86
N LYS A 180 5.15 29.53 4.34
CA LYS A 180 5.54 28.30 5.06
C LYS A 180 6.44 27.37 4.24
N HIS A 181 6.32 27.36 2.91
CA HIS A 181 7.15 26.56 2.04
C HIS A 181 8.52 27.22 1.83
N LYS A 182 8.56 28.56 1.74
CA LYS A 182 9.82 29.32 1.69
C LYS A 182 10.65 29.09 2.96
N ILE A 183 10.04 29.22 4.13
CA ILE A 183 10.71 28.98 5.42
C ILE A 183 11.31 27.57 5.47
N LYS A 184 10.57 26.54 5.05
CA LYS A 184 11.07 25.16 5.02
C LYS A 184 12.23 24.98 4.04
N ALA A 185 12.17 25.62 2.87
CA ALA A 185 13.25 25.57 1.89
C ALA A 185 14.53 26.23 2.43
N GLN A 186 14.40 27.38 3.09
CA GLN A 186 15.54 28.05 3.73
C GLN A 186 16.19 27.15 4.80
N VAL A 187 15.40 26.62 5.74
CA VAL A 187 15.90 25.71 6.78
C VAL A 187 16.60 24.48 6.19
N TRP A 188 16.10 23.97 5.06
CA TRP A 188 16.74 22.84 4.38
C TRP A 188 18.10 23.25 3.77
N LEU A 189 18.17 24.40 3.10
CA LEU A 189 19.40 24.92 2.51
C LEU A 189 20.47 25.18 3.58
N ASP A 190 20.10 25.84 4.68
CA ASP A 190 21.00 26.12 5.80
C ASP A 190 21.61 24.83 6.37
N ARG A 191 20.82 23.75 6.46
CA ARG A 191 21.33 22.44 6.92
C ARG A 191 22.31 21.80 5.95
N VAL A 192 22.03 21.89 4.65
CA VAL A 192 22.91 21.33 3.62
C VAL A 192 24.24 22.06 3.59
N ASP A 193 24.23 23.39 3.73
CA ASP A 193 25.44 24.20 3.79
C ASP A 193 26.31 23.86 5.01
N ILE A 194 25.71 23.66 6.18
CA ILE A 194 26.44 23.21 7.39
C ILE A 194 27.11 21.85 7.17
N THR A 195 26.47 20.92 6.46
CA THR A 195 27.05 19.59 6.20
C THR A 195 28.16 19.57 5.15
N ARG A 196 28.38 20.67 4.43
CA ARG A 196 29.43 20.80 3.41
C ARG A 196 30.69 21.52 3.89
N GLN A 197 30.65 22.09 5.09
CA GLN A 197 31.81 22.68 5.79
C GLN A 197 32.51 21.61 6.64
#